data_AF-A0A0B2QG76-F1
#
_entry.id   AF-A0A0B2QG76-F1
#
_cell.length_a   1.000
_cell.length_b   1.000
_cell.length_c   1.000
_cell.angle_alpha   90.00
_cell.angle_beta   90.00
_cell.angle_gamma   90.00
#
_symmetry.space_group_name_H-M   'P 1'
#
loop_
_entity.id
_entity.type
_entity.pdbx_description
1 polymer ?
#
loop_
_entity_poly.entity_id
_entity_poly.type
_entity_poly.pdbx_seq_one_letter_code
_entity_poly.pdbx_strand_id
1 'polypeptide(L)' 'MEEVNDAWKRNEIEFDFKGAARTQWRVGPLGSVKFLCHLDCDLKFRPVNGTYIPSRCTSKSH' A
#
# COMPACT_ATOMS: atom_id res chain seq x y z
N MET A 1 1.57 -13.67 -19.59
CA MET A 1 0.61 -13.17 -20.61
C MET A 1 -0.82 -13.56 -20.30
N GLU A 2 -1.06 -14.75 -19.74
CA GLU A 2 -2.41 -15.21 -19.36
C GLU A 2 -3.06 -14.33 -18.27
N GLU A 3 -2.32 -13.99 -17.20
CA GLU A 3 -2.79 -13.09 -16.14
C GLU A 3 -3.21 -11.70 -16.64
N VAL A 4 -2.45 -11.13 -17.57
CA VAL A 4 -2.76 -9.82 -18.18
C VAL A 4 -4.03 -9.92 -19.02
N ASN A 5 -4.21 -11.02 -19.76
CA ASN A 5 -5.39 -11.24 -20.59
C ASN A 5 -6.64 -11.47 -19.72
N ASP A 6 -6.50 -12.17 -18.60
CA ASP A 6 -7.60 -12.39 -17.65
C ASP A 6 -7.97 -11.12 -16.89
N ALA A 7 -6.99 -10.31 -16.48
CA ALA A 7 -7.20 -8.96 -15.95
C ALA A 7 -7.94 -8.08 -16.97
N TRP A 8 -7.60 -8.20 -18.26
CA TRP A 8 -8.26 -7.48 -19.33
C TRP A 8 -9.71 -7.93 -19.55
N LYS A 9 -9.97 -9.23 -19.55
CA LYS A 9 -11.34 -9.80 -19.64
C LYS A 9 -12.19 -9.42 -18.44
N ARG A 10 -11.60 -9.39 -17.24
CA ARG A 10 -12.29 -9.02 -15.98
C ARG A 10 -12.42 -7.50 -15.82
N ASN A 11 -11.71 -6.71 -16.63
CA ASN A 11 -11.59 -5.26 -16.51
C ASN A 11 -11.20 -4.84 -15.07
N GLU A 12 -10.27 -5.59 -14.48
CA GLU A 12 -9.75 -5.35 -13.15
C GLU A 12 -8.25 -5.65 -13.13
N ILE A 13 -7.45 -4.68 -12.69
CA ILE A 13 -6.02 -4.84 -12.44
C ILE A 13 -5.78 -4.61 -10.94
N GLU A 14 -5.04 -5.52 -10.32
CA GLU A 14 -4.71 -5.51 -8.90
C GLU A 14 -3.21 -5.22 -8.69
N PHE A 15 -2.90 -4.42 -7.67
CA PHE A 15 -1.55 -4.06 -7.27
C PHE A 15 -1.37 -4.15 -5.76
N ASP A 16 -0.39 -4.93 -5.33
CA ASP A 16 0.01 -5.00 -3.93
C ASP A 16 0.89 -3.80 -3.58
N PHE A 17 0.36 -2.83 -2.84
CA PHE A 17 1.08 -1.65 -2.38
C PHE A 17 1.47 -1.81 -0.91
N LYS A 18 2.69 -2.30 -0.69
CA LYS A 18 3.26 -2.53 0.64
C LYS A 18 4.43 -1.58 0.89
N GLY A 19 4.52 -1.04 2.10
CA GLY A 19 5.55 -0.08 2.46
C GLY A 19 5.86 -0.05 3.95
N ALA A 20 7.03 0.46 4.29
CA ALA A 20 7.43 0.72 5.67
C ALA A 20 8.13 2.07 5.78
N ALA A 21 7.79 2.83 6.83
CA ALA A 21 8.39 4.11 7.14
C ALA A 21 8.93 4.07 8.56
N ARG A 22 10.23 4.34 8.72
CA ARG A 22 10.87 4.44 10.02
C ARG A 22 11.20 5.88 10.32
N THR A 23 10.77 6.36 11.49
CA THR A 23 11.13 7.68 11.99
C THR A 23 11.85 7.57 13.32
N GLN A 24 12.87 8.40 13.53
CA GLN A 24 13.64 8.44 14.77
C GLN A 24 13.83 9.90 15.18
N TRP A 25 13.35 10.22 16.37
CA TRP A 25 13.37 11.55 16.95
C TRP A 25 14.38 11.56 18.08
N ARG A 26 15.33 12.49 18.06
CA ARG A 26 16.25 12.72 19.19
C ARG A 26 15.62 13.76 20.11
N VAL A 27 15.33 13.36 21.35
CA VAL A 27 14.71 14.20 22.37
C VAL A 27 15.79 14.66 23.36
N GLY A 28 16.78 15.41 22.85
CA GLY A 28 17.86 15.98 23.66
C GLY A 28 18.53 14.95 24.61
N PRO A 29 18.82 15.31 25.87
CA PRO A 29 19.46 14.40 26.82
C PRO A 29 18.55 13.23 27.29
N LEU A 30 17.26 13.23 26.95
CA LEU A 30 16.30 12.18 27.34
C LEU A 30 16.38 10.94 26.45
N GLY A 31 17.10 11.01 25.32
CA GLY A 31 17.35 9.87 24.43
C GLY A 31 16.65 10.00 23.08
N SER A 32 16.21 8.87 22.52
CA SER A 32 15.56 8.83 21.20
C SER A 32 14.27 8.03 21.19
N VAL A 33 13.24 8.56 20.53
CA VAL A 33 12.00 7.84 20.24
C VAL A 33 12.06 7.33 18.82
N LYS A 34 11.70 6.06 18.63
CA LYS A 34 11.68 5.40 17.32
C LYS A 34 10.25 4.97 17.06
N PHE A 35 9.77 5.17 15.85
CA PHE A 35 8.51 4.62 15.36
C PHE A 35 8.75 3.91 14.04
N LEU A 36 8.13 2.75 13.88
CA LEU A 36 8.09 2.01 12.63
C LEU A 36 6.64 1.83 12.20
N CYS A 37 6.28 2.43 11.08
CA CYS A 37 4.96 2.30 10.48
C CYS A 37 5.04 1.36 9.28
N HIS A 38 4.09 0.44 9.18
CA HIS A 38 3.88 -0.40 8.00
C HIS A 38 2.56 -0.02 7.34
N LEU A 39 2.54 -0.15 6.02
CA LEU A 39 1.38 0.04 5.15
C LEU A 39 1.21 -1.21 4.29
N ASP A 40 0.00 -1.72 4.21
CA ASP A 40 -0.35 -2.87 3.38
C ASP A 40 -1.72 -2.62 2.74
N CYS A 41 -1.74 -2.45 1.41
CA CYS A 41 -2.93 -2.11 0.65
C CYS A 41 -2.98 -2.92 -0.65
N ASP A 42 -4.14 -3.49 -0.93
CA ASP A 42 -4.43 -4.13 -2.20
C ASP A 42 -5.13 -3.07 -3.05
N LEU A 43 -4.54 -2.57 -4.14
CA LEU A 43 -5.14 -1.52 -4.97
C LEU A 43 -5.77 -2.13 -6.21
N LYS A 44 -7.01 -1.76 -6.54
CA LYS A 44 -7.75 -2.30 -7.68
C LYS A 44 -8.22 -1.18 -8.61
N PHE A 45 -8.04 -1.36 -9.92
CA PHE A 45 -8.40 -0.36 -10.93
C PHE A 45 -9.15 -1.00 -12.09
N ARG A 46 -10.08 -0.25 -12.68
CA ARG A 46 -10.75 -0.61 -13.95
C ARG A 46 -10.00 0.07 -15.09
N PRO A 47 -9.20 -0.65 -15.88
CA PRO A 47 -8.37 -0.02 -16.90
C PRO A 47 -9.16 0.64 -18.04
N VAL A 48 -10.35 0.11 -18.40
CA VAL A 48 -11.13 0.64 -19.53
C VAL A 48 -11.60 2.10 -19.28
N ASN A 49 -11.91 2.44 -18.03
CA ASN A 49 -12.41 3.77 -17.66
C ASN A 49 -11.47 4.54 -16.72
N GLY A 50 -10.36 3.94 -16.27
CA GLY A 50 -9.41 4.54 -15.34
C GLY A 50 -9.91 4.73 -13.91
N THR A 51 -11.04 4.15 -13.54
CA THR A 51 -11.64 4.34 -12.21
C THR A 51 -11.03 3.40 -11.17
N TYR A 52 -10.88 3.90 -9.94
CA TYR A 52 -10.45 3.11 -8.79
C TYR A 52 -11.61 2.29 -8.20
N ILE A 53 -11.32 1.05 -7.77
CA ILE A 53 -12.24 0.19 -7.03
C ILE A 53 -11.80 0.23 -5.55
N PRO A 54 -12.68 0.69 -4.62
CA PRO A 54 -12.39 0.67 -3.20
C PRO A 54 -11.96 -0.72 -2.72
N SER A 55 -10.84 -0.75 -2.01
CA SER A 55 -10.13 -1.98 -1.68
C SER A 55 -9.49 -1.89 -0.28
N ARG A 56 -8.98 -3.01 0.24
CA ARG A 56 -8.49 -3.08 1.62
C ARG A 56 -7.14 -2.37 1.73
N CYS A 57 -7.00 -1.55 2.77
CA CYS A 57 -5.77 -0.84 3.08
C CYS A 57 -5.63 -0.73 4.59
N THR A 58 -4.48 -1.12 5.14
CA THR A 58 -4.23 -1.16 6.58
C THR A 58 -2.89 -0.50 6.92
N SER A 59 -2.84 0.11 8.10
CA SER A 59 -1.61 0.67 8.64
C SER A 59 -1.40 0.20 10.09
N LYS A 60 -0.16 -0.11 10.44
CA LYS A 60 0.25 -0.54 11.79
C LYS A 60 1.50 0.21 12.21
N SER A 61 1.57 0.65 13.47
CA SER A 61 2.74 1.30 14.04
C SER A 61 3.28 0.53 15.24
N HIS A 62 4.60 0.41 15.34
CA HIS A 62 5.35 -0.18 16.45
C HIS A 62 6.33 0.83 17.06
#